data_AF-A0A2P5N9Z9-F1
#
_entry.id   AF-A0A2P5N9Z9-F1
#
_cell.length_a   1.000
_cell.length_b   1.000
_cell.length_c   1.000
_cell.angle_alpha   90.00
_cell.angle_beta   90.00
_cell.angle_gamma   90.00
#
_symmetry.space_group_name_H-M   'P 1'
#
loop_
_entity.id
_entity.type
_entity.pdbx_description
1 polymer ?
#
loop_
_entity_poly.entity_id
_entity_poly.type
_entity_poly.pdbx_seq_one_letter_code
_entity_poly.pdbx_strand_id
1 'polypeptide(L)'
;MSGFTVSDLKDIVTIIGVVIAATSLAFTAINTLTTVRTNRAKFWLDLRDRFAKHDEVHRLLRPGGDWSTGKGPETAEEWARVEAYLGLFEHCEIMLEQGLIDERTFREIYVYRLKNMAANSYIREKLNRHAGGWSRLLALMKRMGIDVLS
;
A
#
# COMPACT_ATOMS: atom_id res chain seq x y z
N MET A 1 6.93 61.87 32.37
CA MET A 1 6.11 61.02 31.48
C MET A 1 7.00 60.56 30.34
N SER A 2 7.62 59.39 30.45
CA SER A 2 8.38 58.82 29.32
C SER A 2 7.39 58.38 28.25
N GLY A 3 7.36 59.11 27.14
CA GLY A 3 6.49 58.78 26.01
C GLY A 3 6.97 57.51 25.32
N PHE A 4 6.04 56.63 25.01
CA PHE A 4 6.27 55.44 24.20
C PHE A 4 6.93 55.84 22.87
N THR A 5 8.10 55.29 22.55
CA THR A 5 8.79 55.65 21.31
C THR A 5 8.33 54.77 20.15
N VAL A 6 8.53 55.24 18.92
CA VAL A 6 8.29 54.43 17.70
C VAL A 6 9.18 53.18 17.69
N SER A 7 10.32 53.19 18.39
CA SER A 7 11.20 52.03 18.52
C SER A 7 10.57 50.94 19.38
N ASP A 8 10.02 51.30 20.54
CA ASP A 8 9.36 50.36 21.45
C ASP A 8 8.19 49.63 20.77
N LEU A 9 7.46 50.35 19.89
CA LEU A 9 6.39 49.76 19.09
C LEU A 9 6.90 48.73 18.07
N LYS A 10 8.02 49.02 17.39
CA LYS A 10 8.62 48.10 16.42
C LYS A 10 9.09 46.81 17.07
N ASP A 11 9.67 46.91 18.26
CA ASP A 11 10.16 45.75 19.00
C ASP A 11 8.99 44.85 19.45
N ILE A 12 7.90 45.44 19.95
CA ILE A 12 6.68 44.70 20.30
C ILE A 12 6.07 44.00 19.09
N VAL A 13 5.93 44.72 17.96
CA VAL A 13 5.39 44.13 16.72
C VAL A 13 6.27 42.98 16.25
N THR A 14 7.60 43.11 16.34
CA THR A 14 8.55 42.05 15.95
C THR A 14 8.41 40.83 16.86
N ILE A 15 8.35 41.03 18.17
CA ILE A 15 8.17 39.95 19.15
C ILE A 15 6.85 39.22 18.89
N ILE A 16 5.75 39.96 18.72
CA ILE A 16 4.44 39.37 18.40
C ILE A 16 4.50 38.59 17.09
N GLY A 17 5.11 39.16 16.05
CA GLY A 17 5.27 38.50 14.75
C GLY A 17 6.03 37.18 14.86
N VAL A 18 7.13 37.14 15.61
CA VAL A 18 7.92 35.92 15.86
C VAL A 18 7.10 34.88 16.61
N VAL A 19 6.36 35.28 17.64
CA VAL A 19 5.49 34.36 18.42
C VAL A 19 4.39 33.76 17.55
N ILE A 20 3.74 34.57 16.71
CA ILE A 20 2.71 34.12 15.76
C ILE A 20 3.31 33.16 14.73
N ALA A 21 4.48 33.47 14.18
CA ALA A 21 5.16 32.61 13.21
C ALA A 21 5.53 31.26 13.83
N ALA A 22 6.10 31.26 15.04
CA ALA A 22 6.50 30.05 15.75
C ALA A 22 5.29 29.15 16.08
N THR A 23 4.20 29.73 16.58
CA THR A 23 2.97 28.98 16.88
C THR A 23 2.32 28.44 15.61
N SER A 24 2.31 29.20 14.52
CA SER A 24 1.78 28.76 13.23
C SER A 24 2.59 27.59 12.67
N LEU A 25 3.92 27.62 12.77
CA LEU A 25 4.78 26.52 12.34
C LEU A 25 4.56 25.25 13.17
N ALA A 26 4.44 25.39 14.49
CA ALA A 26 4.13 24.28 15.38
C ALA A 26 2.78 23.64 15.06
N PHE A 27 1.75 24.45 14.83
CA PHE A 27 0.42 23.98 14.44
C PHE A 27 0.44 23.25 13.08
N THR A 28 1.12 23.83 12.08
CA THR A 28 1.31 23.18 10.77
C THR A 28 2.01 21.83 10.92
N ALA A 29 3.09 21.74 11.69
CA ALA A 29 3.79 20.48 11.91
C ALA A 29 2.88 19.41 12.53
N ILE A 30 2.10 19.75 13.55
CA ILE A 30 1.14 18.84 14.19
C ILE A 30 0.08 18.38 13.18
N ASN A 31 -0.50 19.30 12.40
CA ASN A 31 -1.51 18.96 11.39
C ASN A 31 -0.95 18.11 10.25
N THR A 32 0.29 18.33 9.83
CA THR A 32 0.95 17.48 8.83
C THR A 32 1.09 16.06 9.37
N LEU A 33 1.51 15.88 10.62
CA LEU A 33 1.66 14.56 11.23
C LEU A 33 0.32 13.82 11.36
N THR A 34 -0.75 14.50 11.78
CA THR A 34 -2.09 13.89 11.87
C THR A 34 -2.63 13.54 10.48
N THR A 35 -2.46 14.44 9.51
CA THR A 35 -2.87 14.22 8.11
C THR A 35 -2.18 13.01 7.51
N VAL A 36 -0.88 12.82 7.73
CA VAL A 36 -0.15 11.63 7.26
C VAL A 36 -0.74 10.35 7.85
N ARG A 37 -1.07 10.32 9.14
CA ARG A 37 -1.67 9.14 9.79
C ARG A 37 -3.06 8.84 9.24
N THR A 38 -3.92 9.86 9.11
CA THR A 38 -5.27 9.70 8.55
C THR A 38 -5.22 9.23 7.11
N ASN A 39 -4.31 9.78 6.30
CA ASN A 39 -4.16 9.38 4.90
C ASN A 39 -3.69 7.93 4.78
N ARG A 40 -2.76 7.48 5.62
CA ARG A 40 -2.34 6.07 5.68
C ARG A 40 -3.50 5.13 6.05
N ALA A 41 -4.32 5.50 7.04
CA ALA A 41 -5.47 4.69 7.43
C ALA A 41 -6.52 4.58 6.30
N LYS A 42 -6.87 5.72 5.67
CA LYS A 42 -7.76 5.76 4.50
C LYS A 42 -7.22 4.93 3.35
N PHE A 43 -5.91 5.00 3.12
CA PHE A 43 -5.25 4.23 2.07
C PHE A 43 -5.40 2.72 2.30
N TRP A 44 -5.13 2.24 3.51
CA TRP A 44 -5.31 0.81 3.85
C TRP A 44 -6.76 0.36 3.72
N LEU A 45 -7.74 1.22 4.04
CA LEU A 45 -9.15 0.94 3.81
C LEU A 45 -9.48 0.84 2.32
N ASP A 46 -9.02 1.79 1.49
CA ASP A 46 -9.20 1.73 0.03
C ASP A 46 -8.56 0.48 -0.57
N LEU A 47 -7.36 0.11 -0.12
CA LEU A 47 -6.69 -1.10 -0.56
C LEU A 47 -7.49 -2.35 -0.19
N ARG A 48 -8.04 -2.41 1.03
CA ARG A 48 -8.93 -3.48 1.46
C ARG A 48 -10.18 -3.56 0.57
N ASP A 49 -10.80 -2.43 0.27
CA ASP A 49 -11.99 -2.38 -0.59
C ASP A 49 -11.69 -2.84 -2.02
N ARG A 50 -10.50 -2.51 -2.55
CA ARG A 50 -10.02 -3.03 -3.84
C ARG A 50 -9.84 -4.53 -3.82
N PHE A 51 -9.23 -5.08 -2.76
CA PHE A 51 -9.08 -6.53 -2.62
C PHE A 51 -10.41 -7.26 -2.46
N ALA A 52 -11.41 -6.64 -1.83
CA ALA A 52 -12.75 -7.22 -1.67
C ALA A 52 -13.43 -7.50 -3.03
N LYS A 53 -13.13 -6.69 -4.06
CA LYS A 53 -13.63 -6.93 -5.44
C LYS A 53 -13.08 -8.21 -6.06
N HIS A 54 -12.02 -8.78 -5.50
CA HIS A 54 -11.40 -10.03 -5.94
C HIS A 54 -11.54 -11.15 -4.89
N ASP A 55 -12.47 -11.02 -3.94
CA ASP A 55 -12.65 -12.01 -2.87
C ASP A 55 -13.03 -13.39 -3.40
N GLU A 56 -13.68 -13.48 -4.56
CA GLU A 56 -13.96 -14.76 -5.22
C GLU A 56 -12.68 -15.51 -5.57
N VAL A 57 -11.75 -14.88 -6.27
CA VAL A 57 -10.44 -15.46 -6.62
C VAL A 57 -9.68 -15.83 -5.35
N HIS A 58 -9.69 -14.94 -4.35
CA HIS A 58 -9.07 -15.21 -3.06
C HIS A 58 -9.66 -16.46 -2.39
N ARG A 59 -11.00 -16.60 -2.38
CA ARG A 59 -11.71 -17.73 -1.78
C ARG A 59 -11.38 -19.03 -2.51
N LEU A 60 -11.36 -19.03 -3.83
CA LEU A 60 -11.05 -20.20 -4.65
C LEU A 60 -9.61 -20.69 -4.43
N LEU A 61 -8.66 -19.77 -4.21
CA LEU A 61 -7.25 -20.09 -3.95
C LEU A 61 -6.93 -20.45 -2.48
N ARG A 62 -7.82 -20.12 -1.53
CA ARG A 62 -7.60 -20.43 -0.10
C ARG A 62 -7.53 -21.94 0.11
N PRO A 63 -6.76 -22.47 1.08
CA PRO A 63 -6.82 -23.89 1.44
C PRO A 63 -8.26 -24.38 1.62
N GLY A 64 -8.63 -25.43 0.88
CA GLY A 64 -9.98 -25.99 0.82
C GLY A 64 -10.90 -25.36 -0.24
N GLY A 65 -10.45 -24.31 -0.93
CA GLY A 65 -11.13 -23.74 -2.11
C GLY A 65 -10.88 -24.57 -3.37
N ASP A 66 -11.72 -24.36 -4.39
CA ASP A 66 -11.71 -25.19 -5.60
C ASP A 66 -10.38 -25.16 -6.36
N TRP A 67 -9.63 -24.06 -6.28
CA TRP A 67 -8.32 -23.89 -6.92
C TRP A 67 -7.15 -24.13 -5.96
N SER A 68 -7.39 -24.73 -4.79
CA SER A 68 -6.32 -25.01 -3.83
C SER A 68 -5.56 -26.32 -4.11
N THR A 69 -6.19 -27.30 -4.79
CA THR A 69 -5.67 -28.67 -4.96
C THR A 69 -5.52 -29.07 -6.43
N GLY A 70 -4.59 -28.43 -7.14
CA GLY A 70 -4.21 -28.86 -8.49
C GLY A 70 -5.27 -28.61 -9.56
N LYS A 71 -6.26 -27.75 -9.27
CA LYS A 71 -7.16 -27.14 -10.24
C LYS A 71 -6.82 -25.66 -10.39
N GLY A 72 -7.27 -25.05 -11.48
CA GLY A 72 -7.09 -23.63 -11.74
C GLY A 72 -8.25 -23.07 -12.55
N PRO A 73 -8.14 -21.82 -13.00
CA PRO A 73 -9.08 -21.22 -13.94
C PRO A 73 -9.17 -22.06 -15.23
N GLU A 74 -10.39 -22.39 -15.65
CA GLU A 74 -10.66 -23.19 -16.84
C GLU A 74 -11.17 -22.32 -18.00
N THR A 75 -11.81 -21.19 -17.68
CA THR A 75 -12.39 -20.27 -18.66
C THR A 75 -11.58 -18.99 -18.81
N ALA A 76 -11.72 -18.32 -19.96
CA ALA A 76 -11.10 -17.02 -20.20
C ALA A 76 -11.55 -15.96 -19.18
N GLU A 77 -12.81 -16.01 -18.74
CA GLU A 77 -13.35 -15.10 -17.74
C GLU A 77 -12.77 -15.32 -16.35
N GLU A 78 -12.56 -16.56 -15.93
CA GLU A 78 -11.84 -16.87 -14.69
C GLU A 78 -10.38 -16.41 -14.77
N TRP A 79 -9.72 -16.61 -15.91
CA TRP A 79 -8.37 -16.10 -16.12
C TRP A 79 -8.31 -14.58 -16.04
N ALA A 80 -9.24 -13.86 -16.66
CA ALA A 80 -9.31 -12.40 -16.56
C ALA A 80 -9.47 -11.92 -15.11
N ARG A 81 -10.29 -12.62 -14.31
CA ARG A 81 -10.45 -12.34 -12.87
C ARG A 81 -9.17 -12.58 -12.07
N VAL A 82 -8.47 -13.69 -12.36
CA VAL A 82 -7.17 -13.98 -11.75
C VAL A 82 -6.14 -12.93 -12.15
N GLU A 83 -6.02 -12.58 -13.42
CA GLU A 83 -5.08 -11.56 -13.89
C GLU A 83 -5.32 -10.20 -13.27
N ALA A 84 -6.59 -9.78 -13.13
CA ALA A 84 -6.91 -8.53 -12.42
C ALA A 84 -6.48 -8.58 -10.95
N TYR A 85 -6.65 -9.74 -10.30
CA TYR A 85 -6.19 -9.95 -8.93
C TYR A 85 -4.66 -9.95 -8.80
N LEU A 86 -3.94 -10.58 -9.73
CA LEU A 86 -2.48 -10.54 -9.82
C LEU A 86 -1.98 -9.11 -10.06
N GLY A 87 -2.63 -8.37 -10.97
CA GLY A 87 -2.32 -6.98 -11.26
C GLY A 87 -2.50 -6.07 -10.05
N LEU A 88 -3.49 -6.31 -9.19
CA LEU A 88 -3.63 -5.55 -7.93
C LEU A 88 -2.41 -5.73 -7.01
N PHE A 89 -1.81 -6.92 -6.98
CA PHE A 89 -0.56 -7.13 -6.26
C PHE A 89 0.64 -6.43 -6.91
N GLU A 90 0.69 -6.32 -8.24
CA GLU A 90 1.74 -5.51 -8.90
C GLU A 90 1.68 -4.04 -8.49
N HIS A 91 0.46 -3.49 -8.37
CA HIS A 91 0.28 -2.15 -7.84
C HIS A 91 0.79 -2.04 -6.39
N CYS A 92 0.60 -3.08 -5.58
CA CYS A 92 1.13 -3.10 -4.21
C CYS A 92 2.67 -3.04 -4.18
N GLU A 93 3.37 -3.70 -5.11
CA GLU A 93 4.84 -3.57 -5.20
C GLU A 93 5.26 -2.14 -5.49
N ILE A 94 4.61 -1.47 -6.44
CA ILE A 94 4.89 -0.07 -6.77
C ILE A 94 4.70 0.81 -5.53
N MET A 95 3.64 0.58 -4.77
CA MET A 95 3.32 1.36 -3.58
C MET A 95 4.28 1.08 -2.41
N LEU A 96 4.78 -0.16 -2.28
CA LEU A 96 5.85 -0.51 -1.34
C LEU A 96 7.18 0.13 -1.74
N GLU A 97 7.53 0.07 -3.01
CA GLU A 97 8.75 0.69 -3.56
C GLU A 97 8.77 2.20 -3.33
N GLN A 98 7.62 2.86 -3.48
CA GLN A 98 7.45 4.30 -3.23
C GLN A 98 7.26 4.66 -1.73
N GLY A 99 7.22 3.67 -0.83
CA GLY A 99 7.01 3.90 0.61
C GLY A 99 5.61 4.45 0.96
N LEU A 100 4.62 4.29 0.08
CA LEU A 100 3.24 4.71 0.30
C LEU A 100 2.52 3.79 1.30
N ILE A 101 2.90 2.51 1.31
CA ILE A 101 2.48 1.53 2.30
C ILE A 101 3.66 0.94 3.04
N ASP A 102 3.41 0.58 4.30
CA ASP A 102 4.37 -0.09 5.17
C ASP A 102 4.47 -1.58 4.80
N GLU A 103 5.70 -2.04 4.57
CA GLU A 103 5.99 -3.44 4.27
C GLU A 103 5.57 -4.37 5.40
N ARG A 104 5.74 -3.97 6.67
CA ARG A 104 5.38 -4.82 7.81
C ARG A 104 3.87 -5.09 7.83
N THR A 105 3.06 -4.04 7.74
CA THR A 105 1.60 -4.13 7.67
C THR A 105 1.17 -4.93 6.44
N PHE A 106 1.80 -4.71 5.28
CA PHE A 106 1.51 -5.49 4.07
C PHE A 106 1.77 -6.99 4.30
N ARG A 107 2.93 -7.32 4.90
CA ARG A 107 3.33 -8.69 5.22
C ARG A 107 2.34 -9.36 6.16
N GLU A 108 1.89 -8.67 7.19
CA GLU A 108 0.91 -9.18 8.15
C GLU A 108 -0.46 -9.47 7.49
N ILE A 109 -0.91 -8.60 6.58
CA ILE A 109 -2.28 -8.66 6.05
C ILE A 109 -2.38 -9.48 4.76
N TYR A 110 -1.36 -9.51 3.91
CA TYR A 110 -1.51 -9.99 2.52
C TYR A 110 -0.57 -11.12 2.10
N VAL A 111 0.50 -11.41 2.85
CA VAL A 111 1.45 -12.46 2.43
C VAL A 111 0.83 -13.85 2.32
N TYR A 112 -0.15 -14.19 3.16
CA TYR A 112 -0.83 -15.48 3.03
C TYR A 112 -1.55 -15.61 1.69
N ARG A 113 -2.06 -14.52 1.11
CA ARG A 113 -2.70 -14.53 -0.21
C ARG A 113 -1.68 -14.80 -1.31
N LEU A 114 -0.48 -14.20 -1.21
CA LEU A 114 0.64 -14.49 -2.11
C LEU A 114 1.09 -15.96 -2.02
N LYS A 115 1.15 -16.52 -0.80
CA LYS A 115 1.47 -17.95 -0.60
C LYS A 115 0.44 -18.87 -1.26
N ASN A 116 -0.85 -18.55 -1.14
CA ASN A 116 -1.91 -19.32 -1.78
C ASN A 116 -1.80 -19.28 -3.31
N MET A 117 -1.45 -18.12 -3.89
CA MET A 117 -1.19 -18.01 -5.32
C MET A 117 0.03 -18.84 -5.75
N ALA A 118 1.14 -18.77 -5.00
CA ALA A 118 2.35 -19.54 -5.28
C ALA A 118 2.16 -21.06 -5.12
N ALA A 119 1.21 -21.48 -4.29
CA ALA A 119 0.87 -22.90 -4.13
C ALA A 119 0.11 -23.45 -5.36
N ASN A 120 -0.59 -22.61 -6.13
CA ASN A 120 -1.34 -23.03 -7.30
C ASN A 120 -0.43 -23.24 -8.52
N SER A 121 -0.40 -24.46 -9.06
CA SER A 121 0.47 -24.83 -10.19
C SER A 121 0.16 -24.08 -11.49
N TYR A 122 -1.12 -23.78 -11.78
CA TYR A 122 -1.50 -23.07 -13.00
C TYR A 122 -1.04 -21.62 -12.97
N ILE A 123 -1.16 -20.96 -11.81
CA ILE A 123 -0.63 -19.60 -11.62
C ILE A 123 0.89 -19.62 -11.76
N ARG A 124 1.59 -20.56 -11.11
CA ARG A 124 3.06 -20.69 -11.27
C ARG A 124 3.47 -20.88 -12.72
N GLU A 125 2.81 -21.78 -13.44
CA GLU A 125 3.10 -22.05 -14.84
C GLU A 125 2.92 -20.79 -15.70
N LYS A 126 1.85 -20.03 -15.48
CA LYS A 126 1.62 -18.75 -16.16
C LYS A 126 2.73 -17.74 -15.86
N LEU A 127 3.12 -17.61 -14.59
CA LEU A 127 4.20 -16.71 -14.16
C LEU A 127 5.55 -17.12 -14.75
N ASN A 128 5.83 -18.42 -14.86
CA ASN A 128 7.04 -18.92 -15.52
C ASN A 128 7.04 -18.60 -17.03
N ARG A 129 5.93 -18.88 -17.74
CA ARG A 129 5.82 -18.64 -19.18
C ARG A 129 5.85 -17.16 -19.56
N HIS A 130 5.33 -16.30 -18.69
CA HIS A 130 5.18 -14.86 -18.95
C HIS A 130 5.93 -14.00 -17.93
N ALA A 131 7.06 -14.47 -17.41
CA ALA A 131 7.79 -13.83 -16.32
C ALA A 131 8.11 -12.34 -16.59
N GLY A 132 8.43 -11.99 -17.84
CA GLY A 132 8.67 -10.59 -18.23
C GLY A 132 7.47 -9.67 -18.04
N GLY A 133 6.26 -10.16 -18.27
CA GLY A 133 5.02 -9.41 -18.08
C GLY A 133 4.60 -9.22 -16.62
N TRP A 134 5.07 -10.10 -15.73
CA TRP A 134 4.73 -10.13 -14.31
C TRP A 134 5.91 -9.76 -13.39
N SER A 135 6.86 -8.97 -13.93
CA SER A 135 8.10 -8.63 -13.23
C SER A 135 7.87 -7.97 -11.86
N ARG A 136 6.82 -7.14 -11.73
CA ARG A 136 6.47 -6.47 -10.47
C ARG A 136 5.88 -7.45 -9.47
N LEU A 137 5.03 -8.38 -9.91
CA LEU A 137 4.52 -9.43 -9.04
C LEU A 137 5.64 -10.34 -8.54
N LEU A 138 6.57 -10.72 -9.43
CA LEU A 138 7.73 -11.53 -9.07
C LEU A 138 8.66 -10.80 -8.10
N ALA A 139 8.86 -9.50 -8.30
CA ALA A 139 9.60 -8.66 -7.35
C ALA A 139 8.91 -8.62 -5.98
N LEU A 140 7.58 -8.49 -5.93
CA LEU A 140 6.82 -8.56 -4.68
C LEU A 140 6.98 -9.90 -3.99
N MET A 141 6.83 -11.01 -4.72
CA MET A 141 6.97 -12.36 -4.17
C MET A 141 8.37 -12.56 -3.58
N LYS A 142 9.41 -12.11 -4.30
CA LYS A 142 10.79 -12.11 -3.81
C LYS A 142 10.96 -11.26 -2.55
N ARG A 143 10.44 -10.03 -2.52
CA ARG A 143 10.45 -9.13 -1.35
C ARG A 143 9.77 -9.79 -0.14
N MET A 144 8.71 -10.55 -0.39
CA MET A 144 7.98 -11.27 0.65
C MET A 144 8.63 -12.59 1.07
N GLY A 145 9.70 -13.05 0.38
CA GLY A 145 10.37 -14.31 0.66
C GLY A 145 9.57 -15.53 0.19
N ILE A 146 8.90 -15.41 -0.96
CA ILE A 146 8.08 -16.46 -1.57
C ILE A 146 8.73 -16.85 -2.90
N ASP A 147 9.21 -18.10 -2.97
CA ASP A 147 9.76 -18.67 -4.19
C ASP A 147 8.65 -19.25 -5.06
N VAL A 148 8.59 -18.76 -6.30
CA VAL A 148 7.54 -19.12 -7.27
C VAL A 148 8.12 -19.68 -8.56
N LEU A 149 9.38 -19.33 -8.86
CA LEU A 149 10.14 -19.87 -9.97
C LEU A 149 10.94 -21.07 -9.44
N SER A 150 10.73 -22.24 -10.04
CA SER A 150 11.48 -23.48 -9.79
C SER A 150 12.18 -23.91 -11.06
#